data_AF-A0AAN6V023-F1
#
_entry.id   AF-A0AAN6V023-F1
#
_cell.length_a   1.000
_cell.length_b   1.000
_cell.length_c   1.000
_cell.angle_alpha   90.00
_cell.angle_beta   90.00
_cell.angle_gamma   90.00
#
_symmetry.space_group_name_H-M   'P 1'
#
loop_
_entity.id
_entity.type
_entity.pdbx_description
1 polymer ?
#
loop_
_entity_poly.entity_id
_entity_poly.type
_entity_poly.pdbx_seq_one_letter_code
_entity_poly.pdbx_strand_id
1 'polypeptide(L)'
;MASEASSPQREPTLSTLPPSLPQKRALEDDHSPAVSSPLNPEPKSQKFQVQIEDTQAMPREKRTKKETLKKRESKGAGAGGADSARATPDPKQREAPGEMAPNRYKLAHPKPTDFELSRGPVFVPHHEVQDPEGKTIEFVETSDHVYNKKSFHYTHCIADPAFPSMFYYRNTEPPPFGAHLAFEDAASHMFFDRSGMHITSDKGFRMTRANVAIREGRWYWECKVTRGILKDPQDGDPKSHGHVRVGFARREAALDAPVGFDAYSYGIRDAAGQKVHMSRPKDFFPPGEEIKEGDVIGMEIQLPSERLQRKIVQGQYNPAIDLADEEPEEAPEAPNIIRDRIPIRFKAHIYFEKIDYHTTKELEDLMNPSPAGSSHKTEAPHPTHPVPALRTLPNSCIKVYKNGVLMGTPWTDILAFLPPASRQAQQTGGREALDDGTLGYYPAVSVFRGGAVEVNFGPDFWYPPPAEDTEMLDAGTDGPPQKQPTRLRPISERYDDQIVEDVLYDIVDEVGFWMQDGQKVIDQSARDGKVEAAAPGRDEIKELVQDD
;
A
#
# COMPACT_ATOMS: atom_id res chain seq x y z
N MET A 1 53.92 -13.74 -66.34
CA MET A 1 55.32 -14.23 -66.33
C MET A 1 55.81 -14.26 -64.89
N ALA A 2 56.80 -15.09 -64.55
CA ALA A 2 57.56 -15.00 -63.30
C ALA A 2 58.67 -13.91 -63.44
N SER A 3 59.54 -13.58 -62.47
CA SER A 3 59.85 -14.06 -61.10
C SER A 3 60.17 -12.82 -60.20
N GLU A 4 60.68 -12.80 -58.94
CA GLU A 4 61.38 -13.70 -57.99
C GLU A 4 60.74 -13.56 -56.57
N ALA A 5 60.89 -14.45 -55.56
CA ALA A 5 62.04 -14.97 -54.76
C ALA A 5 62.75 -13.89 -53.89
N SER A 6 63.07 -14.10 -52.60
CA SER A 6 63.20 -15.35 -51.78
C SER A 6 62.80 -15.20 -50.28
N SER A 7 63.21 -16.13 -49.39
CA SER A 7 62.60 -16.51 -48.06
C SER A 7 63.59 -16.37 -46.85
N PRO A 8 63.45 -16.97 -45.62
CA PRO A 8 62.33 -17.61 -44.87
C PRO A 8 62.24 -17.38 -43.29
N GLN A 9 61.11 -17.79 -42.68
CA GLN A 9 60.88 -18.44 -41.33
C GLN A 9 61.54 -18.00 -39.98
N ARG A 10 60.74 -17.93 -38.88
CA ARG A 10 60.65 -18.97 -37.79
C ARG A 10 59.53 -18.74 -36.73
N GLU A 11 59.13 -19.82 -36.04
CA GLU A 11 58.22 -19.90 -34.84
C GLU A 11 59.02 -20.43 -33.60
N PRO A 12 58.46 -20.85 -32.42
CA PRO A 12 57.12 -20.71 -31.79
C PRO A 12 57.16 -20.28 -30.28
N THR A 13 56.10 -20.54 -29.49
CA THR A 13 55.89 -20.21 -28.05
C THR A 13 56.18 -21.37 -27.06
N LEU A 14 56.40 -21.09 -25.74
CA LEU A 14 55.82 -21.81 -24.56
C LEU A 14 56.37 -21.40 -23.15
N SER A 15 55.52 -21.57 -22.10
CA SER A 15 55.84 -21.81 -20.65
C SER A 15 56.47 -20.67 -19.78
N THR A 16 56.26 -20.51 -18.44
CA THR A 16 55.42 -21.21 -17.40
C THR A 16 55.22 -20.37 -16.10
N LEU A 17 53.96 -20.24 -15.63
CA LEU A 17 53.37 -20.55 -14.27
C LEU A 17 53.93 -19.96 -12.93
N PRO A 18 53.21 -20.09 -11.77
CA PRO A 18 51.75 -20.27 -11.45
C PRO A 18 51.23 -19.20 -10.41
N PRO A 19 50.06 -19.30 -9.71
CA PRO A 19 48.88 -20.20 -9.72
C PRO A 19 47.56 -19.41 -10.08
N SER A 20 46.32 -19.51 -9.54
CA SER A 20 45.58 -20.29 -8.51
C SER A 20 44.04 -20.09 -8.67
N LEU A 21 43.19 -21.00 -8.15
CA LEU A 21 41.69 -20.91 -8.13
C LEU A 21 41.09 -21.68 -6.91
N PRO A 22 39.84 -21.41 -6.48
CA PRO A 22 38.66 -22.22 -6.90
C PRO A 22 37.39 -21.38 -7.19
N GLN A 23 36.73 -21.48 -8.35
CA GLN A 23 35.77 -22.49 -8.85
C GLN A 23 34.27 -22.23 -8.53
N LYS A 24 33.41 -22.31 -9.56
CA LYS A 24 31.94 -22.12 -9.50
C LYS A 24 31.19 -23.42 -9.13
N ARG A 25 29.92 -23.30 -8.75
CA ARG A 25 28.87 -24.32 -8.98
C ARG A 25 27.67 -23.71 -9.72
N ALA A 26 26.87 -24.57 -10.35
CA ALA A 26 25.65 -24.20 -11.07
C ALA A 26 24.41 -24.36 -10.17
N LEU A 27 23.26 -23.87 -10.65
CA LEU A 27 21.96 -24.23 -10.10
C LEU A 27 21.58 -25.65 -10.55
N GLU A 28 20.80 -26.34 -9.73
CA GLU A 28 20.02 -27.51 -10.12
C GLU A 28 18.55 -27.18 -9.86
N ASP A 29 17.68 -27.37 -10.86
CA ASP A 29 16.22 -27.23 -10.72
C ASP A 29 15.63 -28.47 -10.04
N ASP A 30 14.80 -28.28 -9.00
CA ASP A 30 13.99 -29.36 -8.40
C ASP A 30 12.49 -29.10 -8.63
N HIS A 31 12.04 -29.47 -9.83
CA HIS A 31 10.65 -29.40 -10.26
C HIS A 31 10.16 -30.76 -10.74
N SER A 32 9.70 -31.59 -9.80
CA SER A 32 8.98 -32.83 -10.08
C SER A 32 7.46 -32.66 -9.86
N PRO A 33 6.61 -32.89 -10.88
CA PRO A 33 5.16 -32.71 -10.75
C PRO A 33 4.49 -33.90 -10.06
N ALA A 34 3.60 -33.63 -9.11
CA ALA A 34 2.87 -34.65 -8.37
C ALA A 34 1.66 -35.21 -9.16
N VAL A 35 1.89 -36.16 -10.07
CA VAL A 35 0.98 -37.27 -10.44
C VAL A 35 1.71 -38.24 -11.38
N SER A 36 1.59 -39.56 -11.14
CA SER A 36 2.22 -40.61 -11.96
C SER A 36 1.20 -41.29 -12.88
N SER A 37 1.55 -41.47 -14.16
CA SER A 37 0.68 -42.15 -15.15
C SER A 37 0.95 -43.67 -15.19
N PRO A 38 -0.06 -44.56 -15.27
CA PRO A 38 0.09 -45.98 -14.93
C PRO A 38 0.39 -46.87 -16.16
N LEU A 39 1.62 -46.87 -16.69
CA LEU A 39 1.94 -47.58 -17.94
C LEU A 39 3.33 -48.27 -18.05
N ASN A 40 3.76 -49.03 -17.03
CA ASN A 40 4.57 -50.26 -17.24
C ASN A 40 4.63 -51.16 -15.97
N PRO A 41 4.80 -52.49 -16.09
CA PRO A 41 4.88 -53.42 -14.97
C PRO A 41 6.32 -53.73 -14.49
N GLU A 42 6.44 -54.28 -13.28
CA GLU A 42 7.70 -54.80 -12.70
C GLU A 42 8.27 -56.01 -13.47
N PRO A 43 9.54 -56.40 -13.18
CA PRO A 43 9.67 -57.64 -12.39
C PRO A 43 10.72 -57.62 -11.25
N LYS A 44 10.53 -58.53 -10.29
CA LYS A 44 11.22 -58.66 -8.99
C LYS A 44 12.34 -59.72 -8.96
N SER A 45 13.29 -59.60 -8.03
CA SER A 45 13.94 -60.72 -7.29
C SER A 45 14.67 -60.19 -6.03
N GLN A 46 14.35 -60.62 -4.79
CA GLN A 46 14.75 -61.85 -4.05
C GLN A 46 16.25 -61.86 -3.64
N LYS A 47 16.69 -62.27 -2.42
CA LYS A 47 16.05 -62.94 -1.25
C LYS A 47 16.95 -62.82 0.02
N PHE A 48 16.32 -62.87 1.23
CA PHE A 48 16.66 -63.56 2.52
C PHE A 48 18.13 -63.96 2.87
N GLN A 49 18.59 -64.08 4.14
CA GLN A 49 17.95 -64.79 5.30
C GLN A 49 18.71 -64.59 6.66
N VAL A 50 18.00 -64.58 7.82
CA VAL A 50 18.37 -65.10 9.20
C VAL A 50 19.64 -64.54 9.94
N GLN A 51 19.73 -64.34 11.27
CA GLN A 51 18.82 -64.42 12.46
C GLN A 51 18.97 -63.11 13.33
N ILE A 52 19.05 -62.97 14.68
CA ILE A 52 19.07 -63.82 15.92
C ILE A 52 18.46 -63.02 17.12
N GLU A 53 18.42 -63.58 18.35
CA GLU A 53 17.87 -63.00 19.60
C GLU A 53 18.98 -62.30 20.46
N ASP A 54 18.80 -61.60 21.60
CA ASP A 54 17.64 -61.30 22.48
C ASP A 54 17.90 -59.98 23.28
N THR A 55 16.85 -59.29 23.77
CA THR A 55 16.65 -58.80 25.17
C THR A 55 15.67 -57.60 25.36
N GLN A 56 14.57 -57.88 26.09
CA GLN A 56 13.92 -57.06 27.15
C GLN A 56 13.35 -55.62 26.89
N ALA A 57 12.03 -55.60 26.65
CA ALA A 57 11.00 -54.89 27.46
C ALA A 57 10.88 -53.34 27.54
N MET A 58 9.80 -52.83 26.93
CA MET A 58 9.00 -51.64 27.30
C MET A 58 7.95 -52.00 28.41
N PRO A 59 7.04 -51.14 28.98
CA PRO A 59 6.52 -49.85 28.45
C PRO A 59 6.02 -48.70 29.41
N ARG A 60 5.75 -47.52 28.81
CA ARG A 60 4.60 -46.58 28.99
C ARG A 60 4.33 -45.72 30.27
N GLU A 61 4.19 -44.40 29.97
CA GLU A 61 3.05 -43.48 30.26
C GLU A 61 2.99 -42.46 31.43
N LYS A 62 2.68 -41.20 31.02
CA LYS A 62 1.79 -40.17 31.63
C LYS A 62 1.98 -39.73 33.10
N ARG A 63 2.23 -38.41 33.32
CA ARG A 63 1.17 -37.42 33.65
C ARG A 63 1.61 -35.94 33.63
N THR A 64 0.63 -35.05 33.72
CA THR A 64 0.72 -33.59 33.89
C THR A 64 1.48 -33.18 35.17
N LYS A 65 2.21 -32.06 35.10
CA LYS A 65 2.83 -31.42 36.27
C LYS A 65 1.91 -30.31 36.80
N LYS A 66 1.57 -30.38 38.09
CA LYS A 66 0.69 -29.42 38.79
C LYS A 66 1.52 -28.67 39.82
N GLU A 67 1.22 -27.39 40.02
CA GLU A 67 1.89 -26.56 41.04
C GLU A 67 1.67 -27.08 42.46
N THR A 68 2.66 -26.86 43.33
CA THR A 68 2.61 -27.26 44.75
C THR A 68 2.82 -26.06 45.66
N LEU A 69 1.76 -25.68 46.36
CA LEU A 69 1.73 -24.57 47.31
C LEU A 69 2.19 -25.04 48.71
N LYS A 70 2.82 -24.13 49.47
CA LYS A 70 3.31 -24.20 50.87
C LYS A 70 4.83 -24.34 51.05
N LYS A 71 5.50 -23.20 51.25
CA LYS A 71 6.44 -23.04 52.37
C LYS A 71 5.75 -22.16 53.42
N ARG A 72 5.85 -22.51 54.70
CA ARG A 72 5.02 -21.97 55.80
C ARG A 72 5.90 -21.38 56.90
N GLU A 73 5.42 -20.30 57.52
CA GLU A 73 5.83 -19.72 58.83
C GLU A 73 7.30 -19.32 59.06
N SER A 74 7.57 -18.01 58.95
CA SER A 74 7.93 -17.16 60.10
C SER A 74 7.80 -15.68 59.67
N LYS A 75 7.38 -14.71 60.49
CA LYS A 75 7.02 -14.69 61.93
C LYS A 75 5.58 -14.17 62.10
N GLY A 76 5.01 -14.25 63.30
CA GLY A 76 3.80 -13.52 63.67
C GLY A 76 3.82 -13.06 65.13
N ALA A 77 3.38 -11.82 65.37
CA ALA A 77 2.93 -11.28 66.66
C ALA A 77 2.35 -9.87 66.41
N GLY A 78 1.11 -9.61 66.85
CA GLY A 78 0.45 -8.30 66.66
C GLY A 78 -1.06 -8.44 66.46
N ALA A 79 -1.83 -8.36 67.53
CA ALA A 79 -3.28 -8.21 67.48
C ALA A 79 -3.65 -6.72 67.25
N GLY A 80 -4.83 -6.36 66.77
CA GLY A 80 -5.96 -7.19 66.33
C GLY A 80 -7.21 -6.34 66.15
N GLY A 81 -8.25 -6.90 65.53
CA GLY A 81 -9.51 -6.22 65.26
C GLY A 81 -10.33 -7.01 64.26
N ALA A 82 -11.64 -7.10 64.48
CA ALA A 82 -12.57 -7.68 63.52
C ALA A 82 -13.20 -6.58 62.68
N ASP A 83 -13.52 -6.86 61.41
CA ASP A 83 -14.91 -6.71 60.99
C ASP A 83 -15.26 -7.54 59.73
N SER A 84 -16.55 -7.53 59.37
CA SER A 84 -17.15 -8.47 58.41
C SER A 84 -16.92 -8.13 56.93
N ALA A 85 -17.10 -9.14 56.08
CA ALA A 85 -16.80 -9.07 54.64
C ALA A 85 -17.80 -8.23 53.82
N ARG A 86 -17.28 -7.56 52.79
CA ARG A 86 -18.01 -7.30 51.54
C ARG A 86 -17.07 -7.48 50.35
N ALA A 87 -17.41 -8.39 49.44
CA ALA A 87 -16.61 -8.71 48.27
C ALA A 87 -17.21 -8.10 47.00
N THR A 88 -16.66 -6.97 46.58
CA THR A 88 -16.82 -6.39 45.24
C THR A 88 -15.48 -5.76 44.88
N PRO A 89 -14.81 -6.17 43.80
CA PRO A 89 -13.71 -5.37 43.26
C PRO A 89 -14.30 -4.05 42.77
N ASP A 90 -13.78 -2.92 43.24
CA ASP A 90 -14.08 -1.65 42.59
C ASP A 90 -13.67 -1.75 41.12
N PRO A 91 -14.49 -1.25 40.18
CA PRO A 91 -14.08 -1.16 38.80
C PRO A 91 -12.85 -0.26 38.76
N LYS A 92 -11.70 -0.80 38.30
CA LYS A 92 -10.57 0.06 37.94
C LYS A 92 -11.12 1.14 37.03
N GLN A 93 -11.02 2.40 37.45
CA GLN A 93 -11.16 3.51 36.52
C GLN A 93 -10.12 3.25 35.43
N ARG A 94 -10.61 2.88 34.25
CA ARG A 94 -9.84 2.96 33.03
C ARG A 94 -9.61 4.46 32.87
N GLU A 95 -8.36 4.90 33.05
CA GLU A 95 -8.00 6.29 32.83
C GLU A 95 -8.57 6.72 31.48
N ALA A 96 -9.13 7.92 31.40
CA ALA A 96 -9.59 8.46 30.13
C ALA A 96 -8.41 8.34 29.13
N PRO A 97 -8.63 7.89 27.89
CA PRO A 97 -7.55 7.81 26.92
C PRO A 97 -6.89 9.19 26.84
N GLY A 98 -5.62 9.27 27.25
CA GLY A 98 -4.87 10.51 27.18
C GLY A 98 -4.92 11.03 25.75
N GLU A 99 -5.16 12.33 25.58
CA GLU A 99 -5.33 12.96 24.27
C GLU A 99 -4.19 12.53 23.34
N MET A 100 -4.55 11.81 22.27
CA MET A 100 -3.56 11.16 21.41
C MET A 100 -2.88 12.19 20.52
N ALA A 101 -1.85 12.84 21.04
CA ALA A 101 -1.01 13.77 20.29
C ALA A 101 0.00 13.03 19.37
N PRO A 102 0.58 13.70 18.36
CA PRO A 102 1.75 13.22 17.63
C PRO A 102 2.95 13.00 18.54
N ASN A 103 3.79 12.00 18.22
CA ASN A 103 5.00 11.70 18.98
C ASN A 103 6.07 12.80 18.81
N ARG A 104 6.64 13.25 19.93
CA ARG A 104 7.69 14.29 19.91
C ARG A 104 9.08 13.68 19.98
N TYR A 105 9.84 13.82 18.90
CA TYR A 105 11.21 13.31 18.77
C TYR A 105 12.23 14.36 19.22
N LYS A 106 13.38 13.91 19.76
CA LYS A 106 14.55 14.77 19.97
C LYS A 106 15.36 14.82 18.68
N LEU A 107 15.56 16.00 18.13
CA LEU A 107 16.19 16.24 16.83
C LEU A 107 17.36 17.21 16.97
N ALA A 108 18.34 17.07 16.08
CA ALA A 108 19.42 18.05 15.90
C ALA A 108 18.90 19.33 15.23
N HIS A 109 19.66 20.42 15.32
CA HIS A 109 19.39 21.64 14.54
C HIS A 109 19.35 21.34 13.03
N PRO A 110 18.44 21.97 12.25
CA PRO A 110 18.45 21.86 10.80
C PRO A 110 19.76 22.32 10.16
N LYS A 111 20.24 21.58 9.15
CA LYS A 111 21.39 22.01 8.34
C LYS A 111 20.94 23.12 7.37
N PRO A 112 21.81 24.04 6.92
CA PRO A 112 21.41 25.10 5.98
C PRO A 112 20.77 24.60 4.67
N THR A 113 21.16 23.40 4.22
CA THR A 113 20.57 22.69 3.07
C THR A 113 19.11 22.28 3.28
N ASP A 114 18.65 22.16 4.52
CA ASP A 114 17.32 21.67 4.84
C ASP A 114 16.24 22.73 4.60
N PHE A 115 16.65 24.00 4.44
CA PHE A 115 15.81 25.13 4.05
C PHE A 115 15.76 25.31 2.51
N GLU A 116 16.49 24.50 1.73
CA GLU A 116 16.33 24.47 0.27
C GLU A 116 15.05 23.72 -0.11
N LEU A 117 14.39 24.15 -1.19
CA LEU A 117 13.19 23.46 -1.69
C LEU A 117 13.54 22.04 -2.15
N SER A 118 12.70 21.07 -1.77
CA SER A 118 12.74 19.70 -2.29
C SER A 118 12.66 19.68 -3.81
N ARG A 119 13.45 18.79 -4.41
CA ARG A 119 13.60 18.68 -5.86
C ARG A 119 12.91 17.39 -6.32
N GLY A 120 12.37 17.41 -7.53
CA GLY A 120 11.84 16.20 -8.16
C GLY A 120 12.95 15.17 -8.42
N PRO A 121 12.59 13.93 -8.80
CA PRO A 121 13.56 12.87 -9.08
C PRO A 121 14.50 13.24 -10.23
N VAL A 122 15.68 12.61 -10.23
CA VAL A 122 16.61 12.69 -11.37
C VAL A 122 16.10 11.76 -12.47
N PHE A 123 15.83 12.34 -13.64
CA PHE A 123 15.28 11.64 -14.81
C PHE A 123 16.38 11.23 -15.79
N VAL A 124 16.69 9.94 -15.86
CA VAL A 124 17.67 9.36 -16.80
C VAL A 124 16.95 8.77 -18.02
N PRO A 125 17.21 9.20 -19.26
CA PRO A 125 16.61 8.60 -20.46
C PRO A 125 16.92 7.10 -20.57
N HIS A 126 15.88 6.26 -20.67
CA HIS A 126 16.04 4.81 -20.81
C HIS A 126 15.70 4.34 -22.22
N HIS A 127 14.52 4.69 -22.75
CA HIS A 127 14.09 4.30 -24.10
C HIS A 127 12.97 5.18 -24.63
N GLU A 128 12.79 5.18 -25.96
CA GLU A 128 11.64 5.78 -26.63
C GLU A 128 10.70 4.70 -27.17
N VAL A 129 9.40 5.01 -27.22
CA VAL A 129 8.39 4.21 -27.94
C VAL A 129 7.53 5.11 -28.82
N GLN A 130 6.86 4.52 -29.81
CA GLN A 130 5.72 5.14 -30.47
C GLN A 130 4.43 4.70 -29.77
N ASP A 131 3.47 5.63 -29.65
CA ASP A 131 2.08 5.34 -29.32
C ASP A 131 1.25 4.99 -30.59
N PRO A 132 -0.03 4.61 -30.46
CA PRO A 132 -0.87 4.23 -31.61
C PRO A 132 -1.16 5.38 -32.58
N GLU A 133 -0.92 6.62 -32.18
CA GLU A 133 -1.10 7.83 -32.98
C GLU A 133 0.20 8.32 -33.65
N GLY A 134 1.35 7.71 -33.36
CA GLY A 134 2.65 8.08 -33.92
C GLY A 134 3.34 9.24 -33.20
N LYS A 135 3.00 9.48 -31.92
CA LYS A 135 3.73 10.36 -31.01
C LYS A 135 4.84 9.56 -30.33
N THR A 136 6.07 10.08 -30.37
CA THR A 136 7.19 9.56 -29.58
C THR A 136 6.97 9.86 -28.10
N ILE A 137 7.10 8.84 -27.25
CA ILE A 137 7.15 8.95 -25.79
C ILE A 137 8.57 8.62 -25.34
N GLU A 138 9.23 9.54 -24.64
CA GLU A 138 10.49 9.28 -23.91
C GLU A 138 10.15 8.70 -22.54
N PHE A 139 10.60 7.48 -22.28
CA PHE A 139 10.56 6.86 -20.95
C PHE A 139 11.91 7.01 -20.25
N VAL A 140 11.84 7.55 -19.04
CA VAL A 140 12.95 7.81 -18.13
C VAL A 140 12.92 6.86 -16.93
N GLU A 141 14.10 6.50 -16.44
CA GLU A 141 14.30 5.90 -15.12
C GLU A 141 14.46 7.03 -14.09
N THR A 142 13.83 6.86 -12.92
CA THR A 142 13.78 7.86 -11.85
C THR A 142 14.70 7.48 -10.69
N SER A 143 15.63 8.36 -10.33
CA SER A 143 16.54 8.17 -9.21
C SER A 143 16.56 9.38 -8.25
N ASP A 144 17.35 9.27 -7.18
CA ASP A 144 17.54 10.26 -6.10
C ASP A 144 16.28 10.66 -5.28
N HIS A 145 15.17 9.93 -5.49
CA HIS A 145 14.00 9.88 -4.61
C HIS A 145 14.02 8.63 -3.71
N VAL A 146 13.06 8.52 -2.78
CA VAL A 146 12.97 7.42 -1.81
C VAL A 146 11.74 6.55 -2.06
N TYR A 147 11.96 5.34 -2.57
CA TYR A 147 10.89 4.33 -2.67
C TYR A 147 10.31 3.96 -1.29
N ASN A 148 8.98 4.00 -1.19
CA ASN A 148 8.22 3.46 -0.07
C ASN A 148 8.53 1.97 0.11
N LYS A 149 8.63 1.53 1.37
CA LYS A 149 8.90 0.12 1.72
C LYS A 149 7.82 -0.37 2.68
N LYS A 150 7.60 -1.68 2.75
CA LYS A 150 6.45 -2.38 3.40
C LYS A 150 6.31 -2.20 4.94
N SER A 151 6.86 -1.12 5.50
CA SER A 151 6.73 -0.68 6.90
C SER A 151 6.94 0.84 7.07
N PHE A 152 7.37 1.56 6.03
CA PHE A 152 7.70 2.99 6.07
C PHE A 152 7.28 3.71 4.79
N HIS A 153 6.47 4.75 4.97
CA HIS A 153 6.06 5.67 3.93
C HIS A 153 6.88 6.96 4.06
N TYR A 154 7.39 7.46 2.93
CA TYR A 154 8.21 8.66 2.85
C TYR A 154 7.44 9.79 2.17
N THR A 155 7.53 10.99 2.73
CA THR A 155 6.99 12.24 2.16
C THR A 155 8.05 13.34 2.26
N HIS A 156 8.17 14.21 1.26
CA HIS A 156 9.15 15.29 1.26
C HIS A 156 8.88 16.31 2.38
N CYS A 157 9.94 16.89 2.94
CA CYS A 157 9.84 17.93 3.96
C CYS A 157 10.94 18.97 3.80
N ILE A 158 10.75 20.14 4.41
CA ILE A 158 11.77 21.20 4.52
C ILE A 158 11.74 21.81 5.92
N ALA A 159 12.86 22.42 6.31
CA ALA A 159 12.94 23.29 7.47
C ALA A 159 12.37 24.68 7.13
N ASP A 160 11.52 25.20 8.02
CA ASP A 160 10.81 26.46 7.89
C ASP A 160 10.85 27.20 9.25
N PRO A 161 11.42 28.42 9.34
CA PRO A 161 11.48 29.20 10.58
C PRO A 161 10.12 29.52 11.22
N ALA A 162 9.01 29.39 10.49
CA ALA A 162 7.66 29.63 11.01
C ALA A 162 7.12 28.50 11.91
N PHE A 163 7.78 27.34 11.96
CA PHE A 163 7.30 26.12 12.63
C PHE A 163 8.24 25.65 13.79
N PRO A 164 8.61 26.52 14.75
CA PRO A 164 9.69 26.22 15.70
C PRO A 164 9.34 25.15 16.76
N SER A 165 8.07 24.97 17.12
CA SER A 165 7.65 24.03 18.18
C SER A 165 7.67 22.57 17.68
N MET A 166 7.46 22.35 16.38
CA MET A 166 7.67 21.07 15.68
C MET A 166 9.10 20.89 15.13
N PHE A 167 10.08 21.62 15.67
CA PHE A 167 11.50 21.58 15.27
C PHE A 167 11.77 22.01 13.81
N TYR A 168 11.03 23.01 13.33
CA TYR A 168 11.14 23.65 12.01
C TYR A 168 10.70 22.79 10.82
N TYR A 169 10.59 21.46 10.93
CA TYR A 169 10.28 20.60 9.80
C TYR A 169 8.78 20.55 9.49
N ARG A 170 8.41 20.81 8.23
CA ARG A 170 7.03 20.70 7.73
C ARG A 170 6.96 20.04 6.35
N ASN A 171 5.77 19.61 5.91
CA ASN A 171 5.59 18.96 4.62
C ASN A 171 5.86 19.93 3.45
N THR A 172 6.26 19.38 2.31
CA THR A 172 6.25 20.03 0.99
C THR A 172 6.11 18.96 -0.08
N GLU A 173 5.54 19.30 -1.23
CA GLU A 173 5.66 18.48 -2.45
C GLU A 173 6.81 19.00 -3.34
N PRO A 174 7.51 18.13 -4.07
CA PRO A 174 8.38 18.51 -5.18
C PRO A 174 7.57 18.71 -6.48
N PRO A 175 8.19 19.22 -7.56
CA PRO A 175 7.63 19.12 -8.91
C PRO A 175 7.56 17.64 -9.38
N PRO A 176 6.54 17.22 -10.15
CA PRO A 176 5.50 18.05 -10.77
C PRO A 176 4.34 18.39 -9.81
N PHE A 177 3.94 19.66 -9.80
CA PHE A 177 2.85 20.14 -8.94
C PHE A 177 1.48 19.79 -9.55
N GLY A 178 0.87 18.73 -9.04
CA GLY A 178 -0.46 18.26 -9.42
C GLY A 178 -0.69 16.80 -9.08
N ALA A 179 -1.89 16.29 -9.38
CA ALA A 179 -2.15 14.86 -9.36
C ALA A 179 -1.31 14.16 -10.44
N HIS A 180 -0.47 13.20 -10.05
CA HIS A 180 0.39 12.40 -10.93
C HIS A 180 0.61 11.00 -10.32
N LEU A 181 1.21 10.07 -11.08
CA LEU A 181 1.64 8.76 -10.55
C LEU A 181 2.92 8.95 -9.73
N ALA A 182 2.85 8.62 -8.43
CA ALA A 182 3.92 8.92 -7.49
C ALA A 182 5.16 8.06 -7.75
N PHE A 183 6.32 8.71 -7.84
CA PHE A 183 7.60 8.03 -8.06
C PHE A 183 8.00 7.21 -6.83
N GLU A 184 7.80 7.78 -5.63
CA GLU A 184 8.07 7.16 -4.34
C GLU A 184 7.11 5.99 -4.04
N ASP A 185 5.89 5.99 -4.60
CA ASP A 185 4.87 4.96 -4.38
C ASP A 185 4.69 4.03 -5.59
N ALA A 186 5.81 3.70 -6.23
CA ALA A 186 5.93 2.79 -7.36
C ALA A 186 6.81 1.58 -7.02
N ALA A 187 6.58 0.47 -7.72
CA ALA A 187 7.50 -0.67 -7.68
C ALA A 187 8.80 -0.39 -8.45
N SER A 188 9.88 -1.11 -8.11
CA SER A 188 11.17 -0.96 -8.81
C SER A 188 11.08 -1.34 -10.29
N HIS A 189 11.97 -0.78 -11.11
CA HIS A 189 11.97 -0.93 -12.58
C HIS A 189 10.61 -0.59 -13.23
N MET A 190 9.93 0.44 -12.70
CA MET A 190 8.94 1.19 -13.47
C MET A 190 9.64 2.38 -14.14
N PHE A 191 9.27 2.65 -15.39
CA PHE A 191 9.76 3.79 -16.14
C PHE A 191 8.61 4.76 -16.37
N PHE A 192 8.88 6.04 -16.20
CA PHE A 192 7.90 7.13 -16.27
C PHE A 192 8.19 8.02 -17.47
N ASP A 193 7.27 8.90 -17.86
CA ASP A 193 7.67 10.14 -18.54
C ASP A 193 8.08 11.21 -17.51
N ARG A 194 8.52 12.38 -17.98
CA ARG A 194 8.98 13.47 -17.12
C ARG A 194 7.86 14.19 -16.34
N SER A 195 6.59 13.95 -16.68
CA SER A 195 5.42 14.50 -15.95
C SER A 195 4.80 13.53 -14.94
N GLY A 196 5.23 12.25 -14.91
CA GLY A 196 4.63 11.24 -14.04
C GLY A 196 3.22 10.81 -14.48
N MET A 197 2.88 10.98 -15.75
CA MET A 197 1.56 10.69 -16.32
C MET A 197 1.61 9.50 -17.29
N HIS A 198 2.76 9.18 -17.86
CA HIS A 198 2.99 7.98 -18.68
C HIS A 198 3.83 6.97 -17.93
N ILE A 199 3.47 5.68 -17.98
CA ILE A 199 4.29 4.60 -17.39
C ILE A 199 4.44 3.36 -18.27
N THR A 200 5.53 2.62 -18.06
CA THR A 200 5.78 1.27 -18.59
C THR A 200 6.70 0.45 -17.66
N SER A 201 6.86 -0.85 -17.93
CA SER A 201 7.90 -1.70 -17.32
C SER A 201 8.25 -2.87 -18.23
N ASP A 202 9.53 -3.22 -18.34
CA ASP A 202 10.02 -4.39 -19.09
C ASP A 202 9.92 -5.71 -18.29
N LYS A 203 9.64 -5.63 -16.98
CA LYS A 203 9.64 -6.77 -16.05
C LYS A 203 8.26 -7.47 -16.02
N GLY A 204 8.01 -8.24 -14.94
CA GLY A 204 6.69 -8.79 -14.63
C GLY A 204 5.68 -7.69 -14.27
N PHE A 205 4.59 -8.04 -13.59
CA PHE A 205 3.63 -7.03 -13.17
C PHE A 205 4.26 -6.07 -12.15
N ARG A 206 4.09 -4.77 -12.38
CA ARG A 206 4.53 -3.68 -11.51
C ARG A 206 3.43 -2.65 -11.40
N MET A 207 3.18 -2.14 -10.20
CA MET A 207 2.14 -1.16 -9.89
C MET A 207 2.74 0.13 -9.32
N THR A 208 2.10 1.24 -9.66
CA THR A 208 2.24 2.55 -9.00
C THR A 208 0.84 3.07 -8.64
N ARG A 209 0.80 3.95 -7.64
CA ARG A 209 -0.39 4.68 -7.20
C ARG A 209 -0.23 6.16 -7.49
N ALA A 210 -1.34 6.88 -7.67
CA ALA A 210 -1.29 8.34 -7.71
C ALA A 210 -0.81 8.92 -6.37
N ASN A 211 -0.29 10.15 -6.36
CA ASN A 211 0.09 10.87 -5.13
C ASN A 211 -1.13 11.26 -4.24
N VAL A 212 -2.36 11.06 -4.71
CA VAL A 212 -3.60 11.56 -4.10
C VAL A 212 -4.54 10.45 -3.60
N ALA A 213 -4.96 10.58 -2.33
CA ALA A 213 -5.76 9.58 -1.61
C ALA A 213 -7.26 9.92 -1.60
N ILE A 214 -8.13 9.05 -2.12
CA ILE A 214 -9.57 9.29 -2.12
C ILE A 214 -10.18 8.81 -0.79
N ARG A 215 -10.72 9.75 0.01
CA ARG A 215 -11.26 9.51 1.36
C ARG A 215 -12.79 9.42 1.42
N GLU A 216 -13.50 10.30 0.73
CA GLU A 216 -14.97 10.31 0.67
C GLU A 216 -15.49 10.96 -0.62
N GLY A 217 -16.79 10.87 -0.92
CA GLY A 217 -17.41 11.55 -2.06
C GLY A 217 -17.29 10.78 -3.39
N ARG A 218 -17.48 11.48 -4.52
CA ARG A 218 -17.48 10.93 -5.89
C ARG A 218 -16.37 11.52 -6.74
N TRP A 219 -15.56 10.66 -7.35
CA TRP A 219 -14.35 11.05 -8.08
C TRP A 219 -14.17 10.28 -9.39
N TYR A 220 -13.62 10.94 -10.42
CA TYR A 220 -13.36 10.37 -11.74
C TYR A 220 -11.93 10.65 -12.24
N TRP A 221 -11.34 9.66 -12.91
CA TRP A 221 -10.08 9.78 -13.66
C TRP A 221 -10.08 8.83 -14.86
N GLU A 222 -9.14 9.03 -15.78
CA GLU A 222 -9.01 8.25 -17.01
C GLU A 222 -7.61 7.67 -17.23
N CYS A 223 -7.57 6.59 -17.99
CA CYS A 223 -6.36 5.85 -18.30
C CYS A 223 -6.41 5.37 -19.77
N LYS A 224 -5.56 5.93 -20.63
CA LYS A 224 -5.42 5.56 -22.04
C LYS A 224 -4.37 4.45 -22.19
N VAL A 225 -4.75 3.32 -22.76
CA VAL A 225 -3.82 2.22 -23.05
C VAL A 225 -3.03 2.54 -24.31
N THR A 226 -1.75 2.90 -24.18
CA THR A 226 -0.90 3.25 -25.32
C THR A 226 -0.04 2.09 -25.81
N ARG A 227 0.22 1.09 -24.95
CA ARG A 227 0.82 -0.20 -25.35
C ARG A 227 0.13 -1.33 -24.59
N GLY A 228 -0.33 -2.36 -25.28
CA GLY A 228 -1.31 -3.29 -24.73
C GLY A 228 -1.62 -4.47 -25.66
N ILE A 229 -2.91 -4.83 -25.76
CA ILE A 229 -3.42 -5.76 -26.77
C ILE A 229 -3.60 -4.98 -28.07
N LEU A 230 -3.06 -5.48 -29.19
CA LEU A 230 -3.11 -4.78 -30.48
C LEU A 230 -4.56 -4.61 -30.96
N LYS A 231 -4.90 -3.41 -31.44
CA LYS A 231 -6.23 -3.10 -31.97
C LYS A 231 -6.51 -3.87 -33.26
N ASP A 232 -5.64 -3.65 -34.24
CA ASP A 232 -5.70 -4.16 -35.62
C ASP A 232 -4.36 -4.83 -36.00
N PRO A 233 -4.07 -6.04 -35.46
CA PRO A 233 -2.80 -6.75 -35.69
C PRO A 233 -2.61 -7.21 -37.14
N GLN A 234 -1.39 -7.08 -37.66
CA GLN A 234 -0.98 -7.54 -38.98
C GLN A 234 -0.32 -8.93 -38.92
N ASP A 235 -0.10 -9.56 -40.07
CA ASP A 235 0.53 -10.89 -40.14
C ASP A 235 2.02 -10.80 -39.77
N GLY A 236 2.42 -11.52 -38.71
CA GLY A 236 3.74 -11.45 -38.09
C GLY A 236 3.83 -10.58 -36.82
N ASP A 237 2.80 -9.80 -36.48
CA ASP A 237 2.79 -9.00 -35.25
C ASP A 237 2.72 -9.87 -33.97
N PRO A 238 3.26 -9.39 -32.83
CA PRO A 238 3.00 -10.02 -31.54
C PRO A 238 1.52 -9.88 -31.17
N LYS A 239 0.94 -10.85 -30.46
CA LYS A 239 -0.45 -10.75 -29.97
C LYS A 239 -0.71 -9.48 -29.13
N SER A 240 0.34 -8.97 -28.47
CA SER A 240 0.29 -7.85 -27.54
C SER A 240 1.70 -7.31 -27.30
N HIS A 241 1.84 -6.01 -27.08
CA HIS A 241 3.08 -5.36 -26.64
C HIS A 241 3.36 -5.51 -25.14
N GLY A 242 2.48 -6.16 -24.39
CA GLY A 242 2.50 -6.28 -22.94
C GLY A 242 1.11 -6.04 -22.34
N HIS A 243 0.95 -6.30 -21.05
CA HIS A 243 -0.37 -6.32 -20.40
C HIS A 243 -0.56 -5.18 -19.41
N VAL A 244 -1.80 -4.72 -19.29
CA VAL A 244 -2.18 -3.63 -18.38
C VAL A 244 -3.37 -3.98 -17.49
N ARG A 245 -3.42 -3.35 -16.31
CA ARG A 245 -4.60 -3.32 -15.43
C ARG A 245 -4.79 -1.91 -14.86
N VAL A 246 -6.04 -1.52 -14.68
CA VAL A 246 -6.45 -0.19 -14.23
C VAL A 246 -7.46 -0.34 -13.08
N GLY A 247 -7.33 0.44 -12.01
CA GLY A 247 -8.18 0.25 -10.84
C GLY A 247 -7.92 1.21 -9.69
N PHE A 248 -8.33 0.80 -8.50
CA PHE A 248 -8.06 1.49 -7.25
C PHE A 248 -7.38 0.55 -6.25
N ALA A 249 -6.44 1.08 -5.46
CA ALA A 249 -5.69 0.33 -4.45
C ALA A 249 -5.52 1.17 -3.18
N ARG A 250 -5.61 0.55 -2.00
CA ARG A 250 -5.19 1.16 -0.74
C ARG A 250 -3.67 1.13 -0.59
N ARG A 251 -3.15 1.80 0.45
CA ARG A 251 -1.71 1.83 0.77
C ARG A 251 -1.14 0.44 1.06
N GLU A 252 -1.89 -0.46 1.70
CA GLU A 252 -1.39 -1.81 2.04
C GLU A 252 -1.27 -2.76 0.83
N ALA A 253 -1.77 -2.37 -0.35
CA ALA A 253 -1.69 -3.18 -1.56
C ALA A 253 -0.24 -3.31 -2.05
N ALA A 254 0.13 -4.50 -2.53
CA ALA A 254 1.53 -4.79 -2.88
C ALA A 254 1.93 -4.24 -4.25
N LEU A 255 2.83 -3.24 -4.31
CA LEU A 255 3.31 -2.62 -5.55
C LEU A 255 3.99 -3.63 -6.52
N ASP A 256 4.63 -4.67 -5.98
CA ASP A 256 5.22 -5.80 -6.76
C ASP A 256 4.17 -6.69 -7.46
N ALA A 257 2.88 -6.43 -7.27
CA ALA A 257 1.77 -7.22 -7.75
C ALA A 257 0.75 -6.35 -8.52
N PRO A 258 -0.04 -6.93 -9.45
CA PRO A 258 -1.00 -6.16 -10.22
C PRO A 258 -2.25 -5.80 -9.41
N VAL A 259 -2.82 -4.61 -9.64
CA VAL A 259 -4.10 -4.16 -9.07
C VAL A 259 -5.18 -5.24 -9.23
N GLY A 260 -5.90 -5.54 -8.14
CA GLY A 260 -6.82 -6.68 -8.02
C GLY A 260 -6.16 -8.00 -7.62
N PHE A 261 -4.85 -8.05 -7.33
CA PHE A 261 -4.15 -9.23 -6.81
C PHE A 261 -4.61 -9.61 -5.40
N ASP A 262 -4.78 -8.60 -4.54
CA ASP A 262 -5.05 -8.75 -3.10
C ASP A 262 -6.48 -8.30 -2.73
N ALA A 263 -6.75 -8.24 -1.42
CA ALA A 263 -7.99 -7.70 -0.87
C ALA A 263 -7.99 -6.16 -0.77
N TYR A 264 -6.84 -5.51 -0.95
CA TYR A 264 -6.65 -4.07 -0.78
C TYR A 264 -6.86 -3.30 -2.09
N SER A 265 -7.08 -4.01 -3.20
CA SER A 265 -7.18 -3.46 -4.54
C SER A 265 -8.31 -4.09 -5.38
N TYR A 266 -8.84 -3.30 -6.31
CA TYR A 266 -9.87 -3.68 -7.29
C TYR A 266 -9.42 -3.16 -8.66
N GLY A 267 -9.33 -4.01 -9.68
CA GLY A 267 -8.86 -3.58 -11.00
C GLY A 267 -9.43 -4.38 -12.16
N ILE A 268 -9.65 -3.69 -13.28
CA ILE A 268 -10.01 -4.30 -14.56
C ILE A 268 -8.73 -4.77 -15.25
N ARG A 269 -8.81 -5.92 -15.91
CA ARG A 269 -7.77 -6.47 -16.78
C ARG A 269 -8.11 -6.22 -18.25
N ASP A 270 -7.06 -5.94 -19.02
CA ASP A 270 -7.09 -5.81 -20.47
C ASP A 270 -7.80 -6.95 -21.23
N ALA A 271 -7.29 -8.17 -21.12
CA ALA A 271 -7.81 -9.34 -21.81
C ALA A 271 -9.20 -9.71 -21.28
N ALA A 272 -10.16 -9.85 -22.20
CA ALA A 272 -11.59 -10.07 -21.96
C ALA A 272 -12.26 -9.07 -20.97
N GLY A 273 -11.67 -7.90 -20.71
CA GLY A 273 -12.26 -6.84 -19.88
C GLY A 273 -12.67 -7.30 -18.47
N GLN A 274 -11.96 -8.30 -17.92
CA GLN A 274 -12.38 -8.98 -16.69
C GLN A 274 -12.14 -8.12 -15.46
N LYS A 275 -13.10 -8.14 -14.53
CA LYS A 275 -12.92 -7.52 -13.20
C LYS A 275 -12.15 -8.46 -12.28
N VAL A 276 -11.12 -7.95 -11.60
CA VAL A 276 -10.20 -8.74 -10.78
C VAL A 276 -10.09 -8.14 -9.37
N HIS A 277 -10.24 -9.01 -8.37
CA HIS A 277 -10.07 -8.72 -6.95
C HIS A 277 -9.66 -10.03 -6.26
N MET A 278 -8.76 -10.00 -5.26
CA MET A 278 -8.21 -11.19 -4.60
C MET A 278 -7.68 -12.26 -5.58
N SER A 279 -7.08 -11.83 -6.70
CA SER A 279 -6.59 -12.71 -7.77
C SER A 279 -7.64 -13.62 -8.42
N ARG A 280 -8.93 -13.24 -8.36
CA ARG A 280 -10.05 -13.98 -8.96
C ARG A 280 -10.67 -13.16 -10.10
N PRO A 281 -10.20 -13.29 -11.35
CA PRO A 281 -10.85 -12.67 -12.51
C PRO A 281 -12.28 -13.18 -12.67
N LYS A 282 -13.18 -12.28 -13.05
CA LYS A 282 -14.57 -12.58 -13.40
C LYS A 282 -14.95 -11.77 -14.64
N ASP A 283 -15.79 -12.35 -15.48
CA ASP A 283 -16.33 -11.65 -16.65
C ASP A 283 -17.16 -10.44 -16.20
N PHE A 284 -17.09 -9.37 -16.99
CA PHE A 284 -17.71 -8.08 -16.67
C PHE A 284 -18.04 -7.29 -17.93
N PHE A 285 -17.05 -7.05 -18.80
CA PHE A 285 -17.31 -6.55 -20.15
C PHE A 285 -18.13 -7.57 -20.97
N PRO A 286 -18.85 -7.11 -22.02
CA PRO A 286 -19.58 -8.00 -22.93
C PRO A 286 -18.68 -9.08 -23.56
N PRO A 287 -19.18 -10.31 -23.81
CA PRO A 287 -18.38 -11.38 -24.38
C PRO A 287 -17.73 -11.00 -25.73
N GLY A 288 -16.40 -11.02 -25.76
CA GLY A 288 -15.60 -10.62 -26.94
C GLY A 288 -15.04 -9.19 -26.89
N GLU A 289 -15.47 -8.38 -25.93
CA GLU A 289 -14.92 -7.04 -25.70
C GLU A 289 -13.66 -7.12 -24.82
N GLU A 290 -12.58 -6.47 -25.25
CA GLU A 290 -11.29 -6.37 -24.55
C GLU A 290 -10.87 -4.90 -24.44
N ILE A 291 -9.87 -4.59 -23.61
CA ILE A 291 -9.20 -3.27 -23.64
C ILE A 291 -7.98 -3.39 -24.55
N LYS A 292 -7.90 -2.53 -25.56
CA LYS A 292 -6.85 -2.54 -26.58
C LYS A 292 -6.12 -1.22 -26.66
N GLU A 293 -5.04 -1.20 -27.44
CA GLU A 293 -4.29 0.02 -27.75
C GLU A 293 -5.20 1.11 -28.36
N GLY A 294 -5.10 2.32 -27.82
CA GLY A 294 -5.92 3.47 -28.16
C GLY A 294 -7.24 3.58 -27.38
N ASP A 295 -7.64 2.56 -26.59
CA ASP A 295 -8.81 2.68 -25.71
C ASP A 295 -8.51 3.50 -24.46
N VAL A 296 -9.46 4.35 -24.06
CA VAL A 296 -9.47 5.08 -22.79
C VAL A 296 -10.45 4.42 -21.82
N ILE A 297 -9.98 4.16 -20.61
CA ILE A 297 -10.77 3.62 -19.50
C ILE A 297 -11.02 4.71 -18.47
N GLY A 298 -12.29 5.08 -18.31
CA GLY A 298 -12.77 5.98 -17.27
C GLY A 298 -13.13 5.20 -16.01
N MET A 299 -12.77 5.75 -14.84
CA MET A 299 -12.88 5.11 -13.55
C MET A 299 -13.58 6.05 -12.56
N GLU A 300 -14.87 5.83 -12.27
CA GLU A 300 -15.56 6.51 -11.17
C GLU A 300 -15.42 5.68 -9.89
N ILE A 301 -15.17 6.34 -8.76
CA ILE A 301 -15.36 5.77 -7.42
C ILE A 301 -16.27 6.68 -6.59
N GLN A 302 -17.21 6.05 -5.90
CA GLN A 302 -18.10 6.66 -4.92
C GLN A 302 -17.80 6.07 -3.53
N LEU A 303 -17.66 6.93 -2.53
CA LEU A 303 -17.49 6.59 -1.13
C LEU A 303 -18.51 7.38 -0.27
N PRO A 304 -19.13 6.77 0.76
CA PRO A 304 -19.96 7.50 1.71
C PRO A 304 -19.13 8.48 2.55
N SER A 305 -19.82 9.42 3.21
CA SER A 305 -19.18 10.44 4.07
C SER A 305 -18.28 9.83 5.14
N GLU A 306 -17.19 10.52 5.48
CA GLU A 306 -16.17 10.02 6.42
C GLU A 306 -16.79 9.74 7.81
N ARG A 307 -17.74 10.58 8.25
CA ARG A 307 -18.53 10.35 9.47
C ARG A 307 -19.25 9.00 9.44
N LEU A 308 -19.87 8.62 8.32
CA LEU A 308 -20.52 7.32 8.18
C LEU A 308 -19.49 6.17 8.16
N GLN A 309 -18.40 6.33 7.41
CA GLN A 309 -17.30 5.36 7.44
C GLN A 309 -16.78 5.13 8.87
N ARG A 310 -16.68 6.17 9.70
CA ARG A 310 -16.28 6.06 11.10
C ARG A 310 -17.34 5.38 11.98
N LYS A 311 -18.64 5.66 11.81
CA LYS A 311 -19.71 4.86 12.44
C LYS A 311 -19.58 3.36 12.10
N ILE A 312 -19.26 3.04 10.86
CA ILE A 312 -19.05 1.66 10.37
C ILE A 312 -17.84 1.02 11.05
N VAL A 313 -16.64 1.60 10.98
CA VAL A 313 -15.43 0.97 11.55
C VAL A 313 -15.41 0.99 13.09
N GLN A 314 -16.16 1.87 13.74
CA GLN A 314 -16.42 1.83 15.18
C GLN A 314 -17.52 0.82 15.59
N GLY A 315 -18.33 0.33 14.64
CA GLY A 315 -19.39 -0.66 14.90
C GLY A 315 -20.67 -0.07 15.47
N GLN A 316 -20.90 1.22 15.22
CA GLN A 316 -22.08 1.99 15.65
C GLN A 316 -23.13 2.13 14.54
N TYR A 317 -22.78 1.76 13.30
CA TYR A 317 -23.65 1.85 12.13
C TYR A 317 -24.96 1.06 12.29
N ASN A 318 -26.08 1.74 12.08
CA ASN A 318 -27.43 1.17 12.06
C ASN A 318 -28.13 1.50 10.73
N PRO A 319 -28.33 0.52 9.82
CA PRO A 319 -28.91 0.76 8.49
C PRO A 319 -30.37 1.26 8.50
N ALA A 320 -31.06 1.23 9.64
CA ALA A 320 -32.41 1.78 9.79
C ALA A 320 -32.44 3.28 10.17
N ILE A 321 -31.29 3.91 10.39
CA ILE A 321 -31.16 5.31 10.82
C ILE A 321 -30.03 6.03 10.04
N ASP A 322 -28.90 5.36 9.84
CA ASP A 322 -27.72 5.91 9.17
C ASP A 322 -27.84 5.81 7.64
N LEU A 323 -28.63 6.72 7.05
CA LEU A 323 -28.65 6.95 5.61
C LEU A 323 -27.35 7.62 5.15
N ALA A 324 -26.89 7.30 3.93
CA ALA A 324 -25.55 7.69 3.46
C ALA A 324 -25.32 9.20 3.36
N ASP A 325 -26.39 9.94 3.07
CA ASP A 325 -26.37 11.36 2.67
C ASP A 325 -27.11 12.27 3.68
N GLU A 326 -27.17 11.84 4.95
CA GLU A 326 -27.62 12.66 6.08
C GLU A 326 -26.45 13.21 6.90
N GLU A 327 -26.20 14.50 6.66
CA GLU A 327 -25.56 15.42 7.59
C GLU A 327 -26.59 15.83 8.65
N PRO A 328 -26.47 15.39 9.93
CA PRO A 328 -27.25 15.98 11.01
C PRO A 328 -26.85 17.46 11.18
N GLU A 329 -27.83 18.31 11.53
CA GLU A 329 -27.66 19.76 11.68
C GLU A 329 -26.59 20.14 12.72
N GLU A 330 -26.35 19.26 13.70
CA GLU A 330 -25.23 19.30 14.63
C GLU A 330 -24.21 18.21 14.24
N ALA A 331 -23.25 18.55 13.38
CA ALA A 331 -22.13 17.68 13.08
C ALA A 331 -21.23 17.53 14.34
N PRO A 332 -20.90 16.29 14.76
CA PRO A 332 -19.95 16.07 15.86
C PRO A 332 -18.54 16.53 15.47
N GLU A 333 -17.69 16.77 16.47
CA GLU A 333 -16.30 17.20 16.31
C GLU A 333 -15.52 16.33 15.31
N ALA A 334 -14.69 16.98 14.50
CA ALA A 334 -13.92 16.32 13.46
C ALA A 334 -12.94 15.28 14.07
N PRO A 335 -12.81 14.10 13.46
CA PRO A 335 -11.99 13.02 13.98
C PRO A 335 -10.49 13.33 13.83
N ASN A 336 -9.76 13.31 14.94
CA ASN A 336 -8.33 13.67 14.98
C ASN A 336 -7.48 12.81 14.01
N ILE A 337 -6.84 13.49 13.05
CA ILE A 337 -5.70 13.00 12.29
C ILE A 337 -4.43 13.22 13.12
N ILE A 338 -3.56 12.21 13.22
CA ILE A 338 -2.39 12.21 14.10
C ILE A 338 -1.19 11.66 13.32
N ARG A 339 -0.22 12.52 13.00
CA ARG A 339 0.88 12.19 12.09
C ARG A 339 2.19 11.94 12.83
N ASP A 340 2.41 10.69 13.21
CA ASP A 340 3.72 10.22 13.72
C ASP A 340 4.73 10.17 12.56
N ARG A 341 5.60 11.18 12.51
CA ARG A 341 6.62 11.36 11.48
C ARG A 341 7.92 11.88 12.06
N ILE A 342 9.05 11.41 11.53
CA ILE A 342 10.39 11.86 11.92
C ILE A 342 11.19 12.30 10.68
N PRO A 343 11.88 13.46 10.69
CA PRO A 343 12.73 13.85 9.56
C PRO A 343 13.95 12.93 9.47
N ILE A 344 14.28 12.54 8.23
CA ILE A 344 15.37 11.66 7.85
C ILE A 344 16.04 12.21 6.58
N ARG A 345 17.33 11.93 6.37
CA ARG A 345 18.10 12.41 5.22
C ARG A 345 18.34 11.29 4.22
N PHE A 346 18.18 11.55 2.93
CA PHE A 346 18.53 10.62 1.87
C PHE A 346 19.19 11.37 0.71
N LYS A 347 20.42 11.00 0.37
CA LYS A 347 21.27 11.70 -0.62
C LYS A 347 21.27 13.23 -0.33
N ALA A 348 20.80 14.06 -1.26
CA ALA A 348 20.73 15.52 -1.08
C ALA A 348 19.41 16.01 -0.43
N HIS A 349 18.45 15.12 -0.19
CA HIS A 349 17.07 15.44 0.18
C HIS A 349 16.76 15.09 1.65
N ILE A 350 15.67 15.66 2.17
CA ILE A 350 15.17 15.41 3.52
C ILE A 350 13.68 15.07 3.47
N TYR A 351 13.30 13.99 4.14
CA TYR A 351 11.97 13.37 4.11
C TYR A 351 11.45 13.17 5.52
N PHE A 352 10.14 13.17 5.68
CA PHE A 352 9.50 12.51 6.80
C PHE A 352 9.42 11.01 6.55
N GLU A 353 9.96 10.22 7.49
CA GLU A 353 9.67 8.79 7.65
C GLU A 353 8.42 8.64 8.53
N LYS A 354 7.33 8.14 7.93
CA LYS A 354 6.08 7.73 8.60
C LYS A 354 6.03 6.20 8.70
N ILE A 355 5.31 5.66 9.68
CA ILE A 355 5.09 4.21 9.77
C ILE A 355 3.89 3.82 8.88
N ASP A 356 4.12 2.88 7.97
CA ASP A 356 3.12 2.48 6.97
C ASP A 356 2.09 1.47 7.52
N TYR A 357 0.95 1.40 6.83
CA TYR A 357 -0.11 0.43 7.07
C TYR A 357 0.25 -0.93 6.46
N HIS A 358 -0.09 -2.02 7.16
CA HIS A 358 0.35 -3.36 6.78
C HIS A 358 -0.82 -4.31 6.51
N THR A 359 -0.54 -5.41 5.80
CA THR A 359 -1.54 -6.44 5.56
C THR A 359 -2.00 -7.07 6.88
N THR A 360 -3.31 -7.10 7.08
CA THR A 360 -3.97 -7.78 8.21
C THR A 360 -4.24 -9.24 7.85
N LYS A 361 -4.05 -10.13 8.84
CA LYS A 361 -4.30 -11.57 8.67
C LYS A 361 -5.76 -11.82 8.29
N GLU A 362 -6.68 -11.03 8.82
CA GLU A 362 -8.11 -11.15 8.58
C GLU A 362 -8.48 -11.02 7.09
N LEU A 363 -7.73 -10.23 6.31
CA LEU A 363 -7.90 -10.07 4.87
C LEU A 363 -7.03 -11.05 4.05
N GLU A 364 -5.90 -11.52 4.59
CA GLU A 364 -5.13 -12.64 4.02
C GLU A 364 -5.92 -13.97 4.08
N ASP A 365 -6.58 -14.25 5.21
CA ASP A 365 -7.49 -15.40 5.40
C ASP A 365 -8.74 -15.31 4.47
N LEU A 366 -9.18 -14.09 4.09
CA LEU A 366 -10.28 -13.88 3.13
C LEU A 366 -9.84 -14.14 1.68
N MET A 367 -8.63 -13.72 1.32
CA MET A 367 -8.02 -14.01 0.02
C MET A 367 -7.70 -15.51 -0.14
N ASN A 368 -7.20 -16.16 0.92
CA ASN A 368 -6.75 -17.55 0.91
C ASN A 368 -7.45 -18.40 2.00
N PRO A 369 -8.76 -18.68 1.87
CA PRO A 369 -9.53 -19.37 2.91
C PRO A 369 -9.06 -20.82 3.10
N SER A 370 -8.28 -21.05 4.16
CA SER A 370 -7.75 -22.37 4.52
C SER A 370 -8.89 -23.41 4.76
N PRO A 371 -8.80 -24.64 4.21
CA PRO A 371 -9.83 -25.66 4.39
C PRO A 371 -10.07 -26.16 5.83
N ALA A 372 -9.14 -25.91 6.77
CA ALA A 372 -8.97 -26.78 7.94
C ALA A 372 -8.86 -26.09 9.32
N GLY A 373 -9.28 -24.84 9.52
CA GLY A 373 -9.11 -24.20 10.84
C GLY A 373 -9.93 -22.94 11.17
N SER A 374 -10.30 -22.85 12.44
CA SER A 374 -10.84 -21.70 13.21
C SER A 374 -12.20 -21.09 12.81
N SER A 375 -12.90 -20.52 13.81
CA SER A 375 -14.36 -20.44 13.90
C SER A 375 -15.01 -19.11 13.50
N HIS A 376 -14.30 -18.20 12.83
CA HIS A 376 -14.89 -16.98 12.24
C HIS A 376 -15.26 -17.15 10.75
N LYS A 377 -15.28 -18.38 10.25
CA LYS A 377 -15.56 -18.71 8.85
C LYS A 377 -17.05 -18.96 8.61
N THR A 378 -17.73 -17.99 8.01
CA THR A 378 -18.81 -18.23 7.00
C THR A 378 -19.35 -16.92 6.41
N GLU A 379 -19.36 -15.84 7.19
CA GLU A 379 -19.93 -14.56 6.77
C GLU A 379 -19.05 -13.86 5.71
N ALA A 380 -19.69 -13.25 4.72
CA ALA A 380 -19.02 -12.41 3.73
C ALA A 380 -18.80 -11.00 4.30
N PRO A 381 -17.86 -10.21 3.77
CA PRO A 381 -17.73 -8.81 4.15
C PRO A 381 -19.05 -8.05 3.99
N HIS A 382 -19.47 -7.37 5.06
CA HIS A 382 -20.71 -6.58 5.09
C HIS A 382 -20.61 -5.45 6.15
N PRO A 383 -21.43 -4.38 6.11
CA PRO A 383 -21.17 -3.16 6.90
C PRO A 383 -21.10 -3.37 8.41
N THR A 384 -21.86 -4.30 8.96
CA THR A 384 -21.96 -4.58 10.41
C THR A 384 -21.03 -5.71 10.88
N HIS A 385 -20.04 -6.12 10.09
CA HIS A 385 -19.24 -7.33 10.36
C HIS A 385 -18.48 -7.26 11.70
N PRO A 386 -18.43 -8.33 12.53
CA PRO A 386 -17.81 -8.28 13.85
C PRO A 386 -16.32 -7.88 13.81
N VAL A 387 -15.57 -8.34 12.80
CA VAL A 387 -14.19 -7.92 12.53
C VAL A 387 -14.19 -6.62 11.70
N PRO A 388 -13.57 -5.50 12.15
CA PRO A 388 -13.59 -4.21 11.45
C PRO A 388 -12.97 -4.23 10.04
N ALA A 389 -11.87 -4.96 9.84
CA ALA A 389 -11.18 -5.08 8.54
C ALA A 389 -12.04 -5.79 7.46
N LEU A 390 -13.12 -6.44 7.87
CA LEU A 390 -14.08 -7.15 7.00
C LEU A 390 -15.42 -6.39 6.89
N ARG A 391 -15.49 -5.13 7.34
CA ARG A 391 -16.64 -4.26 7.10
C ARG A 391 -16.56 -3.65 5.71
N THR A 392 -17.72 -3.45 5.10
CA THR A 392 -17.86 -2.77 3.81
C THR A 392 -18.53 -1.41 3.97
N LEU A 393 -18.33 -0.55 2.99
CA LEU A 393 -18.92 0.79 2.95
C LEU A 393 -20.23 0.74 2.13
N PRO A 394 -21.42 0.82 2.75
CA PRO A 394 -22.68 0.85 2.01
C PRO A 394 -22.76 2.11 1.16
N ASN A 395 -23.46 2.03 0.03
CA ASN A 395 -23.51 3.07 -1.01
C ASN A 395 -22.14 3.48 -1.58
N SER A 396 -21.07 2.71 -1.32
CA SER A 396 -19.83 2.81 -2.10
C SER A 396 -19.92 1.97 -3.37
N CYS A 397 -19.30 2.45 -4.45
CA CYS A 397 -19.16 1.68 -5.68
C CYS A 397 -17.98 2.15 -6.52
N ILE A 398 -17.57 1.30 -7.46
CA ILE A 398 -16.67 1.66 -8.56
C ILE A 398 -17.44 1.42 -9.86
N LYS A 399 -17.52 2.43 -10.74
CA LYS A 399 -18.02 2.28 -12.12
C LYS A 399 -16.86 2.33 -13.11
N VAL A 400 -17.04 1.68 -14.26
CA VAL A 400 -16.03 1.65 -15.33
C VAL A 400 -16.66 2.08 -16.64
N TYR A 401 -15.99 2.97 -17.35
CA TYR A 401 -16.34 3.49 -18.66
C TYR A 401 -15.26 3.08 -19.66
N LYS A 402 -15.65 2.80 -20.91
CA LYS A 402 -14.73 2.59 -22.03
C LYS A 402 -15.06 3.59 -23.13
N ASN A 403 -14.11 4.45 -23.49
CA ASN A 403 -14.28 5.50 -24.50
C ASN A 403 -15.56 6.33 -24.23
N GLY A 404 -15.79 6.71 -22.98
CA GLY A 404 -16.97 7.44 -22.49
C GLY A 404 -18.25 6.61 -22.25
N VAL A 405 -18.32 5.37 -22.75
CA VAL A 405 -19.50 4.50 -22.59
C VAL A 405 -19.42 3.75 -21.26
N LEU A 406 -20.46 3.89 -20.42
CA LEU A 406 -20.56 3.14 -19.16
C LEU A 406 -20.65 1.63 -19.43
N MET A 407 -19.64 0.88 -18.97
CA MET A 407 -19.60 -0.59 -19.01
C MET A 407 -20.30 -1.22 -17.80
N GLY A 408 -20.51 -0.44 -16.74
CA GLY A 408 -21.29 -0.79 -15.55
C GLY A 408 -20.52 -0.63 -14.25
N THR A 409 -21.09 -1.18 -13.18
CA THR A 409 -20.59 -1.07 -11.80
C THR A 409 -19.99 -2.41 -11.35
N PRO A 410 -18.69 -2.68 -11.59
CA PRO A 410 -18.07 -3.97 -11.27
C PRO A 410 -18.01 -4.31 -9.78
N TRP A 411 -17.97 -3.30 -8.89
CA TRP A 411 -17.97 -3.49 -7.44
C TRP A 411 -18.89 -2.47 -6.76
N THR A 412 -19.70 -2.96 -5.81
CA THR A 412 -20.37 -2.17 -4.76
C THR A 412 -19.81 -2.62 -3.41
N ASP A 413 -20.10 -1.86 -2.36
CA ASP A 413 -19.84 -2.27 -0.97
C ASP A 413 -18.37 -2.63 -0.74
N ILE A 414 -17.46 -1.74 -1.14
CA ILE A 414 -16.02 -1.99 -1.01
C ILE A 414 -15.55 -1.88 0.45
N LEU A 415 -14.48 -2.60 0.78
CA LEU A 415 -13.95 -2.71 2.14
C LEU A 415 -13.59 -1.37 2.78
N ALA A 416 -13.98 -1.20 4.05
CA ALA A 416 -13.64 -0.04 4.85
C ALA A 416 -12.12 0.02 5.13
N PHE A 417 -11.56 1.23 5.12
CA PHE A 417 -10.12 1.48 5.29
C PHE A 417 -9.78 2.41 6.47
N LEU A 418 -10.74 3.16 7.02
CA LEU A 418 -10.46 3.97 8.22
C LEU A 418 -10.18 3.07 9.44
N PRO A 419 -9.39 3.51 10.42
CA PRO A 419 -9.00 2.66 11.55
C PRO A 419 -10.22 2.35 12.45
N PRO A 420 -10.33 1.13 13.02
CA PRO A 420 -9.33 0.06 13.08
C PRO A 420 -9.45 -1.01 11.97
N ALA A 421 -10.01 -0.66 10.79
CA ALA A 421 -10.02 -1.56 9.63
C ALA A 421 -8.64 -1.66 8.95
N SER A 422 -7.92 -0.53 8.83
CA SER A 422 -6.47 -0.47 8.61
C SER A 422 -5.72 -0.29 9.93
N ARG A 423 -4.45 -0.75 9.99
CA ARG A 423 -3.58 -0.68 11.18
C ARG A 423 -2.12 -0.43 10.77
N GLN A 424 -1.40 0.38 11.53
CA GLN A 424 0.06 0.52 11.41
C GLN A 424 0.78 -0.59 12.18
N ALA A 425 1.99 -0.95 11.74
CA ALA A 425 2.71 -2.08 12.30
C ALA A 425 3.28 -1.78 13.70
N GLN A 426 2.68 -2.34 14.76
CA GLN A 426 3.14 -2.19 16.15
C GLN A 426 4.62 -2.56 16.34
N GLN A 427 5.15 -3.51 15.55
CA GLN A 427 6.55 -3.95 15.64
C GLN A 427 7.58 -2.87 15.23
N THR A 428 7.19 -1.92 14.37
CA THR A 428 8.02 -0.76 14.01
C THR A 428 7.69 0.49 14.81
N GLY A 429 6.75 0.41 15.76
CA GLY A 429 6.28 1.52 16.60
C GLY A 429 4.91 2.08 16.22
N GLY A 430 4.23 1.49 15.22
CA GLY A 430 2.94 1.96 14.72
C GLY A 430 1.81 1.84 15.74
N ARG A 431 0.83 2.74 15.68
CA ARG A 431 -0.34 2.74 16.58
C ARG A 431 -1.52 1.99 15.92
N GLU A 432 -2.22 1.17 16.70
CA GLU A 432 -3.18 0.17 16.18
C GLU A 432 -4.40 0.76 15.47
N ALA A 433 -4.83 1.97 15.86
CA ALA A 433 -6.04 2.63 15.35
C ALA A 433 -5.75 4.09 14.95
N LEU A 434 -4.60 4.34 14.31
CA LEU A 434 -4.19 5.69 13.88
C LEU A 434 -4.65 6.01 12.47
N ASP A 435 -5.12 7.23 12.27
CA ASP A 435 -5.33 7.84 10.97
C ASP A 435 -4.32 8.98 10.83
N ASP A 436 -3.37 8.83 9.90
CA ASP A 436 -2.33 9.82 9.60
C ASP A 436 -2.70 10.68 8.37
N GLY A 437 -3.95 10.61 7.92
CA GLY A 437 -4.46 11.27 6.72
C GLY A 437 -4.24 10.46 5.43
N THR A 438 -3.27 9.54 5.40
CA THR A 438 -2.88 8.80 4.19
C THR A 438 -3.68 7.51 3.92
N LEU A 439 -4.75 7.29 4.69
CA LEU A 439 -5.72 6.23 4.41
C LEU A 439 -6.73 6.68 3.34
N GLY A 440 -6.97 5.82 2.36
CA GLY A 440 -7.89 6.06 1.25
C GLY A 440 -7.75 5.03 0.13
N TYR A 441 -8.53 5.21 -0.92
CA TYR A 441 -8.35 4.52 -2.20
C TYR A 441 -7.55 5.40 -3.17
N TYR A 442 -6.42 4.91 -3.66
CA TYR A 442 -5.61 5.59 -4.66
C TYR A 442 -5.95 5.08 -6.06
N PRO A 443 -6.07 5.95 -7.08
CA PRO A 443 -5.93 5.56 -8.47
C PRO A 443 -4.67 4.71 -8.67
N ALA A 444 -4.80 3.55 -9.30
CA ALA A 444 -3.72 2.58 -9.42
C ALA A 444 -3.68 1.93 -10.81
N VAL A 445 -2.48 1.82 -11.36
CA VAL A 445 -2.23 1.15 -12.65
C VAL A 445 -1.16 0.09 -12.45
N SER A 446 -1.30 -1.03 -13.16
CA SER A 446 -0.25 -2.03 -13.26
C SER A 446 0.10 -2.38 -14.70
N VAL A 447 1.38 -2.49 -14.98
CA VAL A 447 1.97 -2.75 -16.31
C VAL A 447 2.82 -4.02 -16.30
N PHE A 448 3.00 -4.65 -17.46
CA PHE A 448 3.71 -5.93 -17.63
C PHE A 448 4.39 -6.01 -19.01
N ARG A 449 5.69 -6.31 -19.03
CA ARG A 449 6.51 -6.62 -20.22
C ARG A 449 6.28 -5.72 -21.45
N GLY A 450 6.32 -4.41 -21.26
CA GLY A 450 6.20 -3.41 -22.34
C GLY A 450 4.81 -2.81 -22.55
N GLY A 451 3.81 -3.25 -21.78
CA GLY A 451 2.51 -2.61 -21.67
C GLY A 451 2.64 -1.24 -21.01
N ALA A 452 1.91 -0.24 -21.51
CA ALA A 452 2.07 1.16 -21.12
C ALA A 452 0.74 1.93 -21.17
N VAL A 453 0.59 2.92 -20.30
CA VAL A 453 -0.59 3.81 -20.28
C VAL A 453 -0.19 5.26 -20.06
N GLU A 454 -1.03 6.16 -20.57
CA GLU A 454 -1.08 7.59 -20.24
C GLU A 454 -2.29 7.80 -19.30
N VAL A 455 -2.13 8.44 -18.15
CA VAL A 455 -3.23 8.73 -17.21
C VAL A 455 -3.67 10.18 -17.30
N ASN A 456 -4.91 10.46 -16.94
CA ASN A 456 -5.48 11.80 -16.90
C ASN A 456 -6.38 11.96 -15.68
N PHE A 457 -5.99 12.83 -14.75
CA PHE A 457 -6.72 13.10 -13.51
C PHE A 457 -7.73 14.25 -13.64
N GLY A 458 -7.90 14.81 -14.84
CA GLY A 458 -8.81 15.91 -15.16
C GLY A 458 -8.24 17.30 -14.85
N PRO A 459 -9.02 18.38 -15.04
CA PRO A 459 -10.43 18.37 -15.44
C PRO A 459 -10.66 18.05 -16.93
N ASP A 460 -9.64 18.24 -17.78
CA ASP A 460 -9.74 18.11 -19.24
C ASP A 460 -9.63 16.64 -19.69
N PHE A 461 -10.70 15.87 -19.47
CA PHE A 461 -10.82 14.46 -19.84
C PHE A 461 -10.88 14.22 -21.36
N TRP A 462 -10.38 13.06 -21.82
CA TRP A 462 -10.55 12.59 -23.20
C TRP A 462 -12.00 12.21 -23.48
N TYR A 463 -12.69 11.61 -22.50
CA TYR A 463 -14.11 11.26 -22.57
C TYR A 463 -14.86 11.71 -21.30
N PRO A 464 -15.13 13.03 -21.15
CA PRO A 464 -15.76 13.58 -19.96
C PRO A 464 -17.03 12.80 -19.53
N PRO A 465 -17.18 12.48 -18.23
CA PRO A 465 -18.28 11.65 -17.77
C PRO A 465 -19.63 12.35 -18.00
N PRO A 466 -20.73 11.61 -18.26
CA PRO A 466 -22.02 12.22 -18.56
C PRO A 466 -22.51 13.13 -17.43
N ALA A 467 -22.87 14.37 -17.74
CA ALA A 467 -23.43 15.31 -16.77
C ALA A 467 -24.73 14.82 -16.11
N GLU A 468 -25.42 13.88 -16.77
CA GLU A 468 -26.70 13.30 -16.35
C GLU A 468 -26.56 12.09 -15.41
N ASP A 469 -25.33 11.68 -15.03
CA ASP A 469 -25.05 10.73 -13.92
C ASP A 469 -25.29 11.36 -12.52
N THR A 470 -26.31 12.23 -12.49
CA THR A 470 -26.91 12.94 -11.36
C THR A 470 -28.35 12.47 -11.10
N GLU A 471 -29.02 11.76 -12.04
CA GLU A 471 -30.46 11.45 -11.92
C GLU A 471 -30.84 9.95 -11.98
N MET A 472 -29.91 9.04 -12.28
CA MET A 472 -30.24 7.62 -12.58
C MET A 472 -29.84 6.62 -11.49
N LEU A 473 -30.45 6.76 -10.30
CA LEU A 473 -30.67 5.64 -9.39
C LEU A 473 -32.18 5.43 -9.18
N ASP A 474 -32.63 4.24 -9.58
CA ASP A 474 -33.94 3.65 -9.31
C ASP A 474 -35.18 4.35 -9.91
N ALA A 475 -35.23 4.40 -11.24
CA ALA A 475 -36.49 4.49 -12.00
C ALA A 475 -37.32 3.19 -11.86
N GLY A 476 -37.74 2.86 -10.62
CA GLY A 476 -38.31 1.55 -10.28
C GLY A 476 -39.07 1.44 -8.96
N THR A 477 -38.94 2.37 -8.00
CA THR A 477 -39.63 2.30 -6.70
C THR A 477 -40.40 3.58 -6.32
N ASP A 478 -41.59 3.41 -5.72
CA ASP A 478 -42.39 4.49 -5.11
C ASP A 478 -41.77 4.95 -3.77
N GLY A 479 -40.54 5.46 -3.82
CA GLY A 479 -39.79 5.96 -2.66
C GLY A 479 -39.92 7.48 -2.44
N PRO A 480 -39.48 7.99 -1.28
CA PRO A 480 -39.23 9.42 -1.09
C PRO A 480 -38.14 9.92 -2.07
N PRO A 481 -38.15 11.20 -2.47
CA PRO A 481 -37.16 11.73 -3.40
C PRO A 481 -35.74 11.60 -2.81
N GLN A 482 -34.87 10.86 -3.50
CA GLN A 482 -33.45 10.84 -3.19
C GLN A 482 -32.88 12.25 -3.40
N LYS A 483 -32.03 12.72 -2.47
CA LYS A 483 -31.30 13.98 -2.65
C LYS A 483 -30.38 13.85 -3.86
N GLN A 484 -30.06 14.97 -4.51
CA GLN A 484 -29.10 14.99 -5.63
C GLN A 484 -27.80 14.28 -5.19
N PRO A 485 -27.29 13.30 -5.96
CA PRO A 485 -26.08 12.58 -5.61
C PRO A 485 -24.90 13.55 -5.60
N THR A 486 -23.88 13.21 -4.83
CA THR A 486 -22.69 14.07 -4.65
C THR A 486 -22.06 14.44 -6.00
N ARG A 487 -21.54 15.68 -6.09
CA ARG A 487 -20.83 16.17 -7.28
C ARG A 487 -19.68 15.23 -7.62
N LEU A 488 -19.64 14.75 -8.85
CA LEU A 488 -18.50 14.05 -9.40
C LEU A 488 -17.35 15.05 -9.59
N ARG A 489 -16.19 14.79 -8.98
CA ARG A 489 -14.99 15.66 -9.04
C ARG A 489 -13.86 14.99 -9.85
N PRO A 490 -13.05 15.76 -10.60
CA PRO A 490 -11.81 15.25 -11.18
C PRO A 490 -10.79 14.98 -10.05
N ILE A 491 -9.96 13.95 -10.20
CA ILE A 491 -8.91 13.63 -9.22
C ILE A 491 -7.87 14.76 -9.05
N SER A 492 -7.69 15.65 -10.02
CA SER A 492 -6.85 16.85 -9.85
C SER A 492 -7.36 17.80 -8.75
N GLU A 493 -8.69 17.92 -8.55
CA GLU A 493 -9.23 18.67 -7.40
C GLU A 493 -8.83 18.03 -6.05
N ARG A 494 -8.55 16.71 -6.01
CA ARG A 494 -8.11 16.04 -4.77
C ARG A 494 -6.68 16.42 -4.39
N TYR A 495 -5.84 16.79 -5.36
CA TYR A 495 -4.49 17.28 -5.08
C TYR A 495 -4.56 18.57 -4.26
N ASP A 496 -5.32 19.56 -4.72
CA ASP A 496 -5.48 20.84 -4.03
C ASP A 496 -6.07 20.66 -2.62
N ASP A 497 -7.11 19.82 -2.47
CA ASP A 497 -7.65 19.44 -1.15
C ASP A 497 -6.55 18.86 -0.22
N GLN A 498 -5.72 17.95 -0.74
CA GLN A 498 -4.69 17.25 0.03
C GLN A 498 -3.52 18.19 0.43
N ILE A 499 -3.16 19.17 -0.41
CA ILE A 499 -2.20 20.22 -0.05
C ILE A 499 -2.76 21.12 1.07
N VAL A 500 -4.04 21.49 1.00
CA VAL A 500 -4.71 22.27 2.04
C VAL A 500 -4.78 21.49 3.36
N GLU A 501 -5.10 20.19 3.32
CA GLU A 501 -5.06 19.29 4.48
C GLU A 501 -3.66 19.24 5.12
N ASP A 502 -2.61 18.92 4.35
CA ASP A 502 -1.27 18.74 4.93
C ASP A 502 -0.73 20.02 5.57
N VAL A 503 -0.98 21.19 4.94
CA VAL A 503 -0.60 22.50 5.49
C VAL A 503 -1.44 22.86 6.72
N LEU A 504 -2.75 22.58 6.72
CA LEU A 504 -3.61 22.80 7.89
C LEU A 504 -3.16 21.93 9.06
N TYR A 505 -2.90 20.64 8.84
CA TYR A 505 -2.43 19.76 9.89
C TYR A 505 -1.00 20.13 10.36
N ASP A 506 -0.13 20.71 9.52
CA ASP A 506 1.18 21.21 9.95
C ASP A 506 1.04 22.37 10.94
N ILE A 507 0.06 23.26 10.70
CA ILE A 507 -0.27 24.36 11.63
C ILE A 507 -0.90 23.81 12.93
N VAL A 508 -1.76 22.79 12.84
CA VAL A 508 -2.35 22.13 14.03
C VAL A 508 -1.28 21.41 14.86
N ASP A 509 -0.33 20.71 14.23
CA ASP A 509 0.79 20.05 14.92
C ASP A 509 1.67 21.08 15.66
N GLU A 510 2.04 22.19 15.00
CA GLU A 510 2.82 23.28 15.60
C GLU A 510 2.10 23.92 16.81
N VAL A 511 0.82 24.26 16.67
CA VAL A 511 0.01 24.81 17.77
C VAL A 511 -0.14 23.80 18.90
N GLY A 512 -0.31 22.51 18.58
CA GLY A 512 -0.37 21.42 19.55
C GLY A 512 0.91 21.30 20.39
N PHE A 513 2.09 21.32 19.75
CA PHE A 513 3.36 21.31 20.47
C PHE A 513 3.61 22.61 21.25
N TRP A 514 3.24 23.77 20.70
CA TRP A 514 3.34 25.06 21.40
C TRP A 514 2.46 25.12 22.66
N MET A 515 1.26 24.53 22.62
CA MET A 515 0.39 24.38 23.79
C MET A 515 0.98 23.43 24.83
N GLN A 516 1.56 22.29 24.41
CA GLN A 516 2.27 21.36 25.31
C GLN A 516 3.48 22.00 26.00
N ASP A 517 4.19 22.90 25.32
CA ASP A 517 5.31 23.68 25.88
C ASP A 517 4.86 24.83 26.82
N GLY A 518 3.57 24.91 27.13
CA GLY A 518 3.01 25.93 28.03
C GLY A 518 2.94 27.31 27.37
N GLN A 519 2.52 27.34 26.10
CA GLN A 519 2.30 28.53 25.27
C GLN A 519 3.58 29.34 25.03
N LYS A 520 4.70 28.63 24.80
CA LYS A 520 6.04 29.21 24.61
C LYS A 520 6.79 28.44 23.54
N VAL A 521 7.46 29.18 22.65
CA VAL A 521 8.50 28.58 21.80
C VAL A 521 9.70 28.26 22.70
N ILE A 522 9.99 26.96 22.89
CA ILE A 522 11.15 26.51 23.64
C ILE A 522 12.21 26.05 22.64
N ASP A 523 13.33 26.77 22.56
CA ASP A 523 14.56 26.26 21.95
C ASP A 523 15.12 25.12 22.83
N GLN A 524 14.63 23.90 22.58
CA GLN A 524 15.10 22.70 23.25
C GLN A 524 16.44 22.21 22.68
N SER A 525 16.77 22.62 21.45
CA SER A 525 18.05 22.34 20.79
C SER A 525 19.24 23.02 21.49
N ALA A 526 19.02 24.09 22.26
CA ALA A 526 20.03 24.71 23.13
C ALA A 526 20.21 24.04 24.52
N ARG A 527 19.53 22.93 24.84
CA ARG A 527 19.60 22.31 26.18
C ARG A 527 20.75 21.30 26.38
N ASP A 528 21.97 21.84 26.47
CA ASP A 528 23.08 21.19 27.19
C ASP A 528 22.78 21.14 28.71
N GLY A 529 21.88 20.24 29.13
CA GLY A 529 21.40 20.21 30.52
C GLY A 529 20.70 18.92 30.93
N LYS A 530 21.28 18.22 31.92
CA LYS A 530 20.75 16.98 32.51
C LYS A 530 19.27 17.09 32.93
N VAL A 531 18.42 16.31 32.29
CA VAL A 531 17.09 15.90 32.79
C VAL A 531 16.93 14.41 32.53
N GLU A 532 16.36 13.66 33.47
CA GLU A 532 16.31 12.20 33.45
C GLU A 532 15.25 11.62 32.49
N ALA A 533 15.46 10.37 32.08
CA ALA A 533 14.42 9.43 31.63
C ALA A 533 13.46 9.88 30.50
N ALA A 534 14.01 10.41 29.40
CA ALA A 534 13.36 10.36 28.08
C ALA A 534 14.20 9.51 27.12
N ALA A 535 13.58 8.97 26.06
CA ALA A 535 14.24 8.11 25.07
C ALA A 535 15.57 8.69 24.54
N PRO A 536 16.56 7.85 24.18
CA PRO A 536 17.87 8.31 23.73
C PRO A 536 17.72 9.21 22.50
N GLY A 537 18.11 10.48 22.65
CA GLY A 537 18.23 11.39 21.53
C GLY A 537 19.33 10.92 20.57
N ARG A 538 19.24 11.35 19.32
CA ARG A 538 20.33 11.22 18.35
C ARG A 538 20.92 12.60 18.14
N ASP A 539 22.24 12.69 18.23
CA ASP A 539 22.97 13.95 18.01
C ASP A 539 22.93 14.38 16.52
N GLU A 540 22.52 13.48 15.63
CA GLU A 540 22.33 13.70 14.20
C GLU A 540 21.00 13.12 13.70
N ILE A 541 20.44 13.74 12.65
CA ILE A 541 19.29 13.22 11.90
C ILE A 541 19.68 11.91 11.20
N LYS A 542 18.79 10.91 11.23
CA LYS A 542 19.00 9.60 10.61
C LYS A 542 19.29 9.76 9.11
N GLU A 543 20.45 9.29 8.66
CA GLU A 543 20.69 9.08 7.23
C GLU A 543 20.12 7.71 6.82
N LEU A 544 19.36 7.70 5.73
CA LEU A 544 18.80 6.53 5.09
C LEU A 544 19.71 6.12 3.93
N VAL A 545 20.01 4.83 3.85
CA VAL A 545 20.59 4.20 2.66
C VAL A 545 19.53 3.29 2.07
N GLN A 546 19.28 3.47 0.78
CA GLN A 546 18.65 2.47 -0.07
C GLN A 546 19.65 2.20 -1.20
N ASP A 547 19.87 0.93 -1.53
CA ASP A 547 20.54 0.55 -2.76
C ASP A 547 19.59 0.88 -3.95
N ASP A 548 20.14 1.44 -5.03
CA ASP A 548 19.42 1.80 -6.27
C ASP A 548 19.02 0.55 -7.09
#